data_AF-A0A2H0LIM7-F1
#
_entry.id   AF-A0A2H0LIM7-F1
#
_cell.length_a   1.000
_cell.length_b   1.000
_cell.length_c   1.000
_cell.angle_alpha   90.00
_cell.angle_beta   90.00
_cell.angle_gamma   90.00
#
_symmetry.space_group_name_H-M   'P 1'
#
loop_
_entity.id
_entity.type
_entity.pdbx_description
1 polymer ?
#
loop_
_entity_poly.entity_id
_entity_poly.type
_entity_poly.pdbx_seq_one_letter_code
_entity_poly.pdbx_strand_id
1 'polypeptide(L)'
;MGERLVLDLETQKEFSEVEGRKPELLGVSVVGVYSYQENRYDAYMEADVALKLAPRLQAAELLIGFNIRRFDLPVLQPYLPFSVNTLPMLDIIEEAVKNLGHRVSLDSLAQATLGKSKSGSGLDALKWFKEGRFDLITKYCLDDVKLTKEIYDYGKEHGRLFATNRFGTEKLQIPVFWPDRKRDLATITKMLTEAFEKRLQVQVEYLSQSVTGGESAQRVRNIDVYHVREPYFE
;
A
#
# COMPACT_ATOMS: atom_id res chain seq x y z
N MET A 1 -2.59 -15.08 -12.04
CA MET A 1 -2.16 -13.95 -11.20
C MET A 1 -1.96 -14.50 -9.81
N GLY A 2 -0.83 -14.25 -9.17
CA GLY A 2 -0.65 -14.68 -7.78
C GLY A 2 -1.41 -13.79 -6.81
N GLU A 3 -1.34 -14.17 -5.54
CA GLU A 3 -2.14 -13.59 -4.47
C GLU A 3 -1.75 -12.12 -4.25
N ARG A 4 -2.73 -11.21 -4.33
CA ARG A 4 -2.58 -9.82 -3.87
C ARG A 4 -3.47 -9.62 -2.68
N LEU A 5 -2.91 -8.99 -1.65
CA LEU A 5 -3.58 -8.76 -0.38
C LEU A 5 -3.64 -7.26 -0.11
N VAL A 6 -4.80 -6.78 0.33
CA VAL A 6 -4.91 -5.48 1.00
C VAL A 6 -4.97 -5.74 2.49
N LEU A 7 -4.19 -5.02 3.28
CA LEU A 7 -4.06 -5.25 4.71
C LEU A 7 -4.15 -3.93 5.47
N ASP A 8 -4.81 -4.01 6.62
CA ASP A 8 -4.81 -3.04 7.71
C ASP A 8 -4.83 -3.82 9.03
N LEU A 9 -4.35 -3.22 10.12
CA LEU A 9 -4.46 -3.82 11.45
C LEU A 9 -4.76 -2.81 12.55
N GLU A 10 -5.36 -3.34 13.60
CA GLU A 10 -5.59 -2.65 14.85
C GLU A 10 -4.70 -3.24 15.96
N THR A 11 -4.29 -2.39 16.90
CA THR A 11 -3.35 -2.79 17.96
C THR A 11 -4.04 -3.04 19.29
N GLN A 12 -3.33 -3.68 20.22
CA GLN A 12 -3.80 -3.91 21.59
C GLN A 12 -3.47 -2.73 22.52
N LYS A 13 -2.39 -2.01 22.20
CA LYS A 13 -1.83 -0.92 23.00
C LYS A 13 -1.63 0.32 22.15
N GLU A 14 -1.62 1.47 22.80
CA GLU A 14 -1.13 2.73 22.23
C GLU A 14 0.37 2.92 22.46
N PHE A 15 0.98 3.85 21.72
CA PHE A 15 2.41 4.16 21.83
C PHE A 15 2.84 4.64 23.22
N SER A 16 1.93 5.21 24.03
CA SER A 16 2.18 5.63 25.41
C SER A 16 2.38 4.44 26.36
N GLU A 17 1.86 3.27 26.02
CA GLU A 17 1.88 2.06 26.84
C GLU A 17 3.13 1.19 26.57
N VAL A 18 3.99 1.56 25.62
CA VAL A 18 5.15 0.77 25.22
C VAL A 18 6.47 1.55 25.27
N GLU A 19 7.53 0.87 25.68
CA GLU A 19 8.86 1.46 25.77
C GLU A 19 9.36 1.92 24.41
N GLY A 20 9.93 3.14 24.37
CA GLY A 20 10.54 3.70 23.17
C GLY A 20 9.56 3.96 22.02
N ARG A 21 8.24 3.85 22.25
CA ARG A 21 7.19 4.02 21.22
C ARG A 21 7.41 3.08 20.02
N LYS A 22 7.88 1.87 20.29
CA LYS A 22 8.19 0.85 19.28
C LYS A 22 6.92 0.16 18.78
N PRO A 23 6.61 0.20 17.47
CA PRO A 23 5.42 -0.46 16.91
C PRO A 23 5.34 -1.96 17.21
N GLU A 24 6.47 -2.67 17.19
CA GLU A 24 6.57 -4.11 17.43
C GLU A 24 6.11 -4.53 18.84
N LEU A 25 5.95 -3.59 19.78
CA LEU A 25 5.49 -3.85 21.14
C LEU A 25 3.99 -3.62 21.35
N LEU A 26 3.30 -3.06 20.35
CA LEU A 26 1.89 -2.66 20.47
C LEU A 26 0.93 -3.85 20.51
N GLY A 27 1.35 -5.00 19.95
CA GLY A 27 0.53 -6.20 19.83
C GLY A 27 -0.61 -6.03 18.83
N VAL A 28 -1.04 -7.14 18.23
CA VAL A 28 -2.13 -7.17 17.24
C VAL A 28 -3.45 -7.50 17.93
N SER A 29 -4.50 -6.70 17.73
CA SER A 29 -5.86 -7.08 18.14
C SER A 29 -6.59 -7.80 17.00
N VAL A 30 -6.67 -7.16 15.83
CA VAL A 30 -7.25 -7.71 14.60
C VAL A 30 -6.41 -7.29 13.41
N VAL A 31 -6.22 -8.21 12.45
CA VAL A 31 -5.70 -7.91 11.11
C VAL A 31 -6.82 -8.13 10.11
N GLY A 32 -7.20 -7.09 9.39
CA GLY A 32 -8.13 -7.17 8.28
C GLY A 32 -7.38 -7.43 6.99
N VAL A 33 -7.90 -8.33 6.16
CA VAL A 33 -7.32 -8.65 4.85
C VAL A 33 -8.40 -8.73 3.79
N TYR A 34 -8.12 -8.20 2.61
CA TYR A 34 -8.85 -8.52 1.39
C TYR A 34 -7.95 -9.29 0.43
N SER A 35 -8.43 -10.42 -0.08
CA SER A 35 -7.75 -11.21 -1.10
C SER A 35 -8.35 -10.96 -2.48
N TYR A 36 -7.53 -10.51 -3.42
CA TYR A 36 -7.94 -10.41 -4.83
C TYR A 36 -8.15 -11.78 -5.48
N GLN A 37 -7.47 -12.82 -5.00
CA GLN A 37 -7.59 -14.16 -5.56
C GLN A 37 -8.90 -14.83 -5.14
N GLU A 38 -9.30 -14.64 -3.89
CA GLU A 38 -10.51 -15.25 -3.33
C GLU A 38 -11.72 -14.31 -3.39
N ASN A 39 -11.51 -13.03 -3.74
CA ASN A 39 -12.53 -11.98 -3.77
C ASN A 39 -13.33 -11.90 -2.46
N ARG A 40 -12.65 -12.00 -1.32
CA ARG A 40 -13.27 -11.94 0.01
C ARG A 40 -12.43 -11.17 1.01
N TYR A 41 -13.11 -10.75 2.06
CA TYR A 41 -12.52 -10.15 3.26
C TYR A 41 -12.39 -11.22 4.34
N ASP A 42 -11.23 -11.28 4.98
CA ASP A 42 -10.91 -12.15 6.09
C ASP A 42 -10.41 -11.28 7.25
N ALA A 43 -10.70 -11.69 8.50
CA ALA A 43 -10.16 -11.05 9.69
C ALA A 43 -9.44 -12.09 10.54
N TYR A 44 -8.26 -11.74 11.04
CA TYR A 44 -7.40 -12.60 11.84
C TYR A 44 -7.20 -11.97 13.21
N MET A 45 -7.51 -12.70 14.27
CA MET A 45 -7.10 -12.32 15.62
C MET A 45 -5.63 -12.68 15.84
N GLU A 46 -5.02 -12.14 16.90
CA GLU A 46 -3.62 -12.36 17.25
C GLU A 46 -3.18 -13.83 17.13
N ALA A 47 -3.96 -14.75 17.73
CA ALA A 47 -3.66 -16.18 17.75
C ALA A 47 -3.64 -16.84 16.35
N ASP A 48 -4.31 -16.23 15.38
CA ASP A 48 -4.40 -16.73 14.01
C ASP A 48 -3.28 -16.20 13.10
N VAL A 49 -2.57 -15.14 13.50
CA VAL A 49 -1.59 -14.45 12.64
C VAL A 49 -0.48 -15.39 12.18
N ALA A 50 0.17 -16.08 13.12
CA ALA A 50 1.33 -16.91 12.80
C ALA A 50 0.98 -18.14 11.94
N LEU A 51 -0.17 -18.78 12.19
CA LEU A 51 -0.55 -20.03 11.55
C LEU A 51 -1.37 -19.84 10.27
N LYS A 52 -2.22 -18.83 10.21
CA LYS A 52 -3.17 -18.64 9.09
C LYS A 52 -2.79 -17.48 8.18
N LEU A 53 -2.29 -16.37 8.72
CA LEU A 53 -1.97 -15.18 7.91
C LEU A 53 -0.54 -15.21 7.37
N ALA A 54 0.46 -15.59 8.18
CA ALA A 54 1.86 -15.56 7.78
C ALA A 54 2.15 -16.33 6.47
N PRO A 55 1.59 -17.54 6.22
CA PRO A 55 1.79 -18.24 4.95
C PRO A 55 1.24 -17.47 3.75
N ARG A 56 0.10 -16.79 3.90
CA ARG A 56 -0.51 -15.96 2.84
C ARG A 56 0.34 -14.74 2.53
N LEU A 57 0.83 -14.05 3.57
CA LEU A 57 1.75 -12.93 3.41
C LEU A 57 3.03 -13.35 2.70
N GLN A 58 3.58 -14.52 3.03
CA GLN A 58 4.78 -15.05 2.38
C GLN A 58 4.56 -15.37 0.90
N ALA A 59 3.36 -15.84 0.55
CA ALA A 59 2.99 -16.18 -0.82
C ALA A 59 2.53 -14.98 -1.66
N ALA A 60 2.22 -13.84 -1.03
CA ALA A 60 1.70 -12.67 -1.70
C ALA A 60 2.68 -12.08 -2.72
N GLU A 61 2.22 -11.88 -3.96
CA GLU A 61 2.95 -11.17 -5.00
C GLU A 61 3.00 -9.67 -4.75
N LEU A 62 2.01 -9.14 -4.02
CA LEU A 62 1.93 -7.75 -3.61
C LEU A 62 1.03 -7.60 -2.37
N LEU A 63 1.58 -6.97 -1.33
CA LEU A 63 0.85 -6.50 -0.16
C LEU A 63 0.57 -5.01 -0.29
N ILE A 64 -0.69 -4.62 -0.17
CA ILE A 64 -1.17 -3.25 -0.34
C ILE A 64 -1.66 -2.76 1.03
N GLY A 65 -1.30 -1.55 1.41
CA GLY A 65 -1.81 -0.96 2.65
C GLY A 65 -1.66 0.56 2.68
N PHE A 66 -2.05 1.15 3.79
CA PHE A 66 -1.94 2.59 4.04
C PHE A 66 -1.10 2.85 5.27
N ASN A 67 0.09 3.45 5.10
CA ASN A 67 1.12 3.56 6.14
C ASN A 67 1.69 2.20 6.64
N ILE A 68 1.41 1.14 5.89
CA ILE A 68 1.77 -0.25 6.18
C ILE A 68 3.27 -0.46 6.38
N ARG A 69 4.15 0.28 5.68
CA ARG A 69 5.61 0.13 5.85
C ARG A 69 6.06 0.53 7.24
N ARG A 70 5.51 1.63 7.75
CA ARG A 70 6.00 2.31 8.95
C ARG A 70 5.22 1.93 10.21
N PHE A 71 4.10 1.25 10.07
CA PHE A 71 3.23 0.91 11.18
C PHE A 71 2.90 -0.59 11.19
N ASP A 72 2.01 -1.04 10.33
CA ASP A 72 1.44 -2.39 10.37
C ASP A 72 2.51 -3.49 10.25
N LEU A 73 3.44 -3.37 9.30
CA LEU A 73 4.50 -4.37 9.12
C LEU A 73 5.43 -4.47 10.35
N PRO A 74 5.95 -3.36 10.91
CA PRO A 74 6.63 -3.39 12.20
C PRO A 74 5.82 -4.04 13.34
N VAL A 75 4.51 -3.79 13.44
CA VAL A 75 3.63 -4.43 14.44
C VAL A 75 3.51 -5.95 14.18
N LEU A 76 3.44 -6.37 12.91
CA LEU A 76 3.34 -7.79 12.52
C LEU A 76 4.64 -8.56 12.67
N GLN A 77 5.80 -7.91 12.56
CA GLN A 77 7.11 -8.57 12.52
C GLN A 77 7.33 -9.62 13.62
N PRO A 78 6.95 -9.41 14.90
CA PRO A 78 7.11 -10.42 15.96
C PRO A 78 6.34 -11.73 15.72
N TYR A 79 5.29 -11.70 14.90
CA TYR A 79 4.42 -12.84 14.61
C TYR A 79 4.84 -13.61 13.35
N LEU A 80 5.81 -13.10 12.58
CA LEU A 80 6.20 -13.68 11.30
C LEU A 80 7.54 -14.42 11.39
N PRO A 81 7.66 -15.62 10.80
CA PRO A 81 8.90 -16.38 10.77
C PRO A 81 9.91 -15.88 9.72
N PHE A 82 9.61 -14.76 9.05
CA PHE A 82 10.44 -14.13 8.03
C PHE A 82 10.43 -12.61 8.21
N SER A 83 11.38 -11.91 7.57
CA SER A 83 11.46 -10.45 7.66
C SER A 83 10.38 -9.79 6.80
N VAL A 84 9.64 -8.81 7.35
CA VAL A 84 8.66 -8.02 6.60
C VAL A 84 9.28 -7.26 5.43
N ASN A 85 10.58 -6.98 5.50
CA ASN A 85 11.32 -6.32 4.41
C ASN A 85 11.41 -7.18 3.14
N THR A 86 11.18 -8.49 3.21
CA THR A 86 11.15 -9.36 2.03
C THR A 86 9.81 -9.34 1.30
N LEU A 87 8.76 -8.76 1.90
CA LEU A 87 7.43 -8.68 1.32
C LEU A 87 7.41 -7.65 0.17
N PRO A 88 6.99 -8.04 -1.05
CA PRO A 88 6.67 -7.07 -2.08
C PRO A 88 5.46 -6.25 -1.62
N MET A 89 5.60 -4.92 -1.52
CA MET A 89 4.55 -4.09 -0.96
C MET A 89 4.36 -2.75 -1.67
N LEU A 90 3.14 -2.24 -1.61
CA LEU A 90 2.72 -0.90 -2.02
C LEU A 90 2.12 -0.19 -0.81
N ASP A 91 2.73 0.91 -0.41
CA ASP A 91 2.19 1.81 0.61
C ASP A 91 1.61 3.06 -0.05
N ILE A 92 0.28 3.20 0.00
CA ILE A 92 -0.42 4.31 -0.64
C ILE A 92 0.04 5.66 -0.08
N ILE A 93 0.36 5.75 1.22
CA ILE A 93 0.79 7.03 1.79
C ILE A 93 2.20 7.42 1.32
N GLU A 94 3.08 6.45 1.08
CA GLU A 94 4.41 6.74 0.55
C GLU A 94 4.33 7.31 -0.86
N GLU A 95 3.45 6.75 -1.70
CA GLU A 95 3.21 7.24 -3.06
C GLU A 95 2.57 8.64 -3.05
N ALA A 96 1.65 8.91 -2.12
CA ALA A 96 1.10 10.25 -1.93
C ALA A 96 2.17 11.26 -1.46
N VAL A 97 2.99 10.89 -0.47
CA VAL A 97 4.05 11.75 0.08
C VAL A 97 5.12 12.07 -0.96
N LYS A 98 5.51 11.10 -1.81
CA LYS A 98 6.47 11.33 -2.90
C LYS A 98 6.04 12.44 -3.84
N ASN A 99 4.74 12.58 -4.08
CA ASN A 99 4.18 13.58 -4.98
C ASN A 99 3.85 14.91 -4.28
N LEU A 100 3.33 14.86 -3.05
CA LEU A 100 2.83 16.04 -2.33
C LEU A 100 3.86 16.67 -1.38
N GLY A 101 4.94 15.97 -1.03
CA GLY A 101 5.93 16.40 -0.04
C GLY A 101 5.44 16.38 1.41
N HIS A 102 4.20 15.95 1.67
CA HIS A 102 3.62 15.87 3.01
C HIS A 102 2.63 14.71 3.14
N ARG A 103 2.36 14.30 4.38
CA ARG A 103 1.44 13.18 4.68
C ARG A 103 -0.01 13.61 4.56
N VAL A 104 -0.83 12.70 4.04
CA VAL A 104 -2.30 12.79 3.99
C VAL A 104 -2.91 11.67 4.84
N SER A 105 -4.17 11.83 5.26
CA SER A 105 -4.90 10.76 5.94
C SER A 105 -5.60 9.85 4.92
N LEU A 106 -5.91 8.62 5.33
CA LEU A 106 -6.73 7.70 4.55
C LEU A 106 -8.09 8.35 4.20
N ASP A 107 -8.71 9.01 5.19
CA ASP A 107 -9.97 9.73 5.03
C ASP A 107 -9.87 10.87 4.00
N SER A 108 -8.77 11.62 3.98
CA SER A 108 -8.54 12.67 2.97
C SER A 108 -8.48 12.08 1.56
N LEU A 109 -7.79 10.94 1.39
CA LEU A 109 -7.74 10.25 0.09
C LEU A 109 -9.10 9.67 -0.30
N ALA A 110 -9.78 9.00 0.64
CA ALA A 110 -11.09 8.40 0.41
C ALA A 110 -12.13 9.45 0.02
N GLN A 111 -12.17 10.57 0.74
CA GLN A 111 -13.14 11.63 0.50
C GLN A 111 -12.87 12.33 -0.83
N ALA A 112 -11.61 12.67 -1.10
CA ALA A 112 -11.27 13.40 -2.31
C ALA A 112 -11.33 12.51 -3.57
N THR A 113 -10.98 11.22 -3.46
CA THR A 113 -10.95 10.29 -4.59
C THR A 113 -12.30 9.61 -4.85
N LEU A 114 -12.92 9.08 -3.79
CA LEU A 114 -14.10 8.21 -3.89
C LEU A 114 -15.39 8.90 -3.43
N GLY A 115 -15.29 10.07 -2.78
CA GLY A 115 -16.44 10.72 -2.14
C GLY A 115 -16.95 9.98 -0.91
N LYS A 116 -16.12 9.11 -0.31
CA LYS A 116 -16.44 8.31 0.88
C LYS A 116 -15.63 8.80 2.08
N SER A 117 -16.22 8.78 3.26
CA SER A 117 -15.51 9.09 4.52
C SER A 117 -15.34 7.84 5.37
N LYS A 118 -14.38 7.88 6.29
CA LYS A 118 -14.16 6.84 7.30
C LYS A 118 -15.35 6.76 8.26
N SER A 119 -15.69 5.55 8.71
CA SER A 119 -16.81 5.29 9.62
C SER A 119 -16.47 5.49 11.12
N GLY A 120 -15.19 5.65 11.49
CA GLY A 120 -14.75 5.79 12.89
C GLY A 120 -13.26 6.15 13.07
N SER A 121 -12.75 6.19 14.31
CA SER A 121 -11.35 6.53 14.63
C SER A 121 -10.59 5.35 15.26
N GLY A 122 -9.28 5.23 15.02
CA GLY A 122 -8.44 4.18 15.65
C GLY A 122 -8.35 4.30 17.18
N LEU A 123 -8.66 5.49 17.72
CA LEU A 123 -8.83 5.67 19.17
C LEU A 123 -10.00 4.86 19.74
N ASP A 124 -11.03 4.59 18.93
CA ASP A 124 -12.17 3.78 19.35
C ASP A 124 -11.80 2.29 19.41
N ALA A 125 -10.91 1.82 18.52
CA ALA A 125 -10.46 0.42 18.48
C ALA A 125 -9.72 0.00 19.75
N LEU A 126 -8.84 0.85 20.28
CA LEU A 126 -8.15 0.61 21.55
C LEU A 126 -9.11 0.52 22.73
N LYS A 127 -10.15 1.37 22.74
CA LYS A 127 -11.20 1.31 23.76
C LYS A 127 -11.99 0.01 23.67
N TRP A 128 -12.41 -0.37 22.47
CA TRP A 128 -13.12 -1.62 22.23
C TRP A 128 -12.31 -2.86 22.60
N PHE A 129 -10.98 -2.82 22.42
CA PHE A 129 -10.10 -3.89 22.85
C PHE A 129 -10.14 -4.08 24.38
N LYS A 130 -10.06 -2.97 25.13
CA LYS A 130 -10.20 -2.98 26.60
C LYS A 130 -11.58 -3.49 27.06
N GLU A 131 -12.61 -3.32 26.23
CA GLU A 131 -13.98 -3.78 26.47
C GLU A 131 -14.27 -5.20 25.91
N GLY A 132 -13.32 -5.84 25.22
CA GLY A 132 -13.52 -7.14 24.57
C GLY A 132 -14.46 -7.13 23.36
N ARG A 133 -14.70 -5.94 22.77
CA ARG A 133 -15.63 -5.71 21.65
C ARG A 133 -14.98 -5.96 20.28
N PHE A 134 -14.52 -7.18 20.06
CA PHE A 134 -13.87 -7.59 18.81
C PHE A 134 -14.77 -7.50 17.57
N ASP A 135 -16.09 -7.56 17.76
CA ASP A 135 -17.07 -7.33 16.70
C ASP A 135 -16.91 -5.94 16.06
N LEU A 136 -16.70 -4.91 16.90
CA LEU A 136 -16.53 -3.54 16.46
C LEU A 136 -15.16 -3.29 15.85
N ILE A 137 -14.10 -3.83 16.48
CA ILE A 137 -12.72 -3.75 15.95
C ILE A 137 -12.64 -4.41 14.57
N THR A 138 -13.22 -5.60 14.43
CA THR A 138 -13.24 -6.33 13.16
C THR A 138 -13.95 -5.55 12.07
N LYS A 139 -15.14 -5.01 12.38
CA LYS A 139 -15.89 -4.20 11.42
C LYS A 139 -15.08 -2.97 10.98
N TYR A 140 -14.48 -2.27 11.93
CA TYR A 140 -13.70 -1.07 11.67
C TYR A 140 -12.47 -1.34 10.80
N CYS A 141 -11.68 -2.35 11.17
CA CYS A 141 -10.50 -2.75 10.40
C CYS A 141 -10.88 -3.18 8.97
N LEU A 142 -11.97 -3.94 8.80
CA LEU A 142 -12.44 -4.33 7.47
C LEU A 142 -12.98 -3.15 6.64
N ASP A 143 -13.59 -2.14 7.26
CA ASP A 143 -13.97 -0.90 6.59
C ASP A 143 -12.72 -0.16 6.05
N ASP A 144 -11.61 -0.15 6.80
CA ASP A 144 -10.34 0.45 6.40
C ASP A 144 -9.65 -0.32 5.29
N VAL A 145 -9.63 -1.65 5.36
CA VAL A 145 -9.19 -2.51 4.26
C VAL A 145 -10.01 -2.23 3.01
N LYS A 146 -11.33 -2.06 3.15
CA LYS A 146 -12.22 -1.76 2.02
C LYS A 146 -11.91 -0.40 1.39
N LEU A 147 -11.75 0.66 2.19
CA LEU A 147 -11.37 1.97 1.68
C LEU A 147 -10.00 1.92 0.98
N THR A 148 -9.02 1.25 1.60
CA THR A 148 -7.68 1.06 1.05
C THR A 148 -7.72 0.32 -0.28
N LYS A 149 -8.50 -0.75 -0.37
CA LYS A 149 -8.74 -1.52 -1.60
C LYS A 149 -9.34 -0.64 -2.70
N GLU A 150 -10.41 0.09 -2.39
CA GLU A 150 -11.09 0.93 -3.38
C GLU A 150 -10.22 2.10 -3.86
N ILE A 151 -9.39 2.67 -2.99
CA ILE A 151 -8.39 3.68 -3.37
C ILE A 151 -7.35 3.07 -4.30
N TYR A 152 -6.83 1.89 -3.95
CA TYR A 152 -5.89 1.18 -4.82
C TYR A 152 -6.52 0.90 -6.20
N ASP A 153 -7.73 0.35 -6.25
CA ASP A 153 -8.42 0.04 -7.51
C ASP A 153 -8.64 1.30 -8.35
N TYR A 154 -9.08 2.40 -7.73
CA TYR A 154 -9.25 3.67 -8.43
C TYR A 154 -7.93 4.15 -9.02
N GLY A 155 -6.85 4.15 -8.23
CA GLY A 155 -5.52 4.53 -8.71
C GLY A 155 -5.03 3.64 -9.84
N LYS A 156 -5.38 2.34 -9.81
CA LYS A 156 -4.99 1.37 -10.83
C LYS A 156 -5.66 1.68 -12.17
N GLU A 157 -6.95 1.98 -12.11
CA GLU A 157 -7.78 2.24 -13.28
C GLU A 157 -7.52 3.63 -13.88
N HIS A 158 -7.28 4.65 -13.03
CA HIS A 158 -7.25 6.05 -13.45
C HIS A 158 -5.85 6.65 -13.49
N GLY A 159 -4.83 5.97 -12.95
CA GLY A 159 -3.45 6.48 -12.85
C GLY A 159 -3.30 7.71 -11.94
N ARG A 160 -4.31 8.01 -11.12
CA ARG A 160 -4.33 9.18 -10.22
C ARG A 160 -5.20 8.94 -9.00
N LEU A 161 -4.86 9.64 -7.92
CA LEU A 161 -5.67 9.81 -6.71
C LEU A 161 -5.88 11.31 -6.45
N PHE A 162 -6.70 11.62 -5.46
CA PHE A 162 -6.90 12.96 -4.95
C PHE A 162 -6.77 13.03 -3.44
N ALA A 163 -6.29 14.15 -2.93
CA ALA A 163 -6.32 14.50 -1.51
C ALA A 163 -7.01 15.85 -1.29
N THR A 164 -7.63 16.03 -0.13
CA THR A 164 -8.17 17.31 0.30
C THR A 164 -7.03 18.28 0.60
N ASN A 165 -7.09 19.49 0.03
CA ASN A 165 -6.15 20.56 0.37
C ASN A 165 -6.45 21.10 1.77
N ARG A 166 -5.42 21.21 2.62
CA ARG A 166 -5.57 21.78 3.98
C ARG A 166 -5.82 23.29 3.97
N PHE A 167 -5.50 23.98 2.88
CA PHE A 167 -5.50 25.45 2.78
C PHE A 167 -6.50 26.01 1.76
N GLY A 168 -7.34 25.17 1.15
CA GLY A 168 -8.27 25.61 0.10
C GLY A 168 -9.35 24.57 -0.21
N THR A 169 -10.25 24.92 -1.12
CA THR A 169 -11.38 24.08 -1.55
C THR A 169 -11.04 23.11 -2.69
N GLU A 170 -9.89 23.29 -3.32
CA GLU A 170 -9.45 22.47 -4.45
C GLU A 170 -8.86 21.13 -4.00
N LYS A 171 -9.07 20.08 -4.79
CA LYS A 171 -8.46 18.77 -4.58
C LYS A 171 -7.03 18.77 -5.14
N LEU A 172 -6.09 18.24 -4.39
CA LEU A 172 -4.73 17.99 -4.86
C LEU A 172 -4.73 16.69 -5.66
N GLN A 173 -4.32 16.73 -6.93
CA GLN A 173 -4.16 15.54 -7.75
C GLN A 173 -2.82 14.87 -7.48
N ILE A 174 -2.83 13.55 -7.32
CA ILE A 174 -1.66 12.72 -7.04
C ILE A 174 -1.54 11.70 -8.18
N PRO A 175 -0.57 11.83 -9.10
CA PRO A 175 -0.35 10.80 -10.11
C PRO A 175 0.19 9.54 -9.43
N VAL A 176 -0.34 8.37 -9.79
CA VAL A 176 0.03 7.09 -9.18
C VAL A 176 0.25 6.00 -10.22
N PHE A 177 1.29 5.19 -10.02
CA PHE A 177 1.56 4.02 -10.83
C PHE A 177 1.77 2.82 -9.92
N TRP A 178 0.81 1.89 -9.95
CA TRP A 178 0.92 0.70 -9.14
C TRP A 178 1.77 -0.33 -9.85
N PRO A 179 2.84 -0.85 -9.21
CA PRO A 179 3.56 -1.97 -9.79
C PRO A 179 2.59 -3.15 -9.90
N ASP A 180 2.31 -3.58 -11.13
CA ASP A 180 1.45 -4.76 -11.37
C ASP A 180 2.11 -6.07 -10.92
N ARG A 181 3.41 -6.05 -10.61
CA ARG A 181 4.19 -7.25 -10.28
C ARG A 181 5.47 -6.92 -9.51
N LYS A 182 6.01 -7.93 -8.83
CA LYS A 182 7.38 -7.96 -8.31
C LYS A 182 8.32 -7.47 -9.43
N ARG A 183 9.18 -6.49 -9.14
CA ARG A 183 10.15 -5.98 -10.13
C ARG A 183 11.09 -7.12 -10.49
N ASP A 184 10.88 -7.73 -11.65
CA ASP A 184 11.80 -8.72 -12.20
C ASP A 184 12.98 -7.97 -12.83
N LEU A 185 13.90 -7.53 -11.97
CA LEU A 185 15.09 -6.79 -12.36
C LEU A 185 15.93 -7.59 -13.35
N ALA A 186 15.97 -8.92 -13.22
CA ALA A 186 16.70 -9.79 -14.14
C ALA A 186 16.12 -9.71 -15.56
N THR A 187 14.79 -9.77 -15.70
CA THR A 187 14.13 -9.62 -17.00
C THR A 187 14.30 -8.21 -17.57
N ILE A 188 14.16 -7.16 -16.74
CA ILE A 188 14.36 -5.77 -17.20
C ILE A 188 15.80 -5.58 -17.69
N THR A 189 16.80 -5.99 -16.92
CA THR A 189 18.21 -5.92 -17.31
C THR A 189 18.45 -6.69 -18.61
N LYS A 190 17.90 -7.91 -18.74
CA LYS A 190 18.02 -8.70 -19.96
C LYS A 190 17.43 -7.98 -21.19
N MET A 191 16.24 -7.39 -21.07
CA MET A 191 15.59 -6.64 -22.16
C MET A 191 16.43 -5.43 -22.57
N LEU A 192 16.95 -4.67 -21.61
CA LEU A 192 17.78 -3.49 -21.89
C LEU A 192 19.12 -3.88 -22.53
N THR A 193 19.75 -4.97 -22.08
CA THR A 193 20.98 -5.50 -22.68
C THR A 193 20.76 -5.96 -24.11
N GLU A 194 19.68 -6.70 -24.38
CA GLU A 194 19.32 -7.12 -25.73
C GLU A 194 19.06 -5.92 -26.65
N ALA A 195 18.35 -4.90 -26.17
CA ALA A 195 18.09 -3.69 -26.93
C ALA A 195 19.39 -2.94 -27.28
N PHE A 196 20.35 -2.88 -26.35
CA PHE A 196 21.67 -2.31 -26.59
C PHE A 196 22.46 -3.09 -27.64
N GLU A 197 22.59 -4.41 -27.47
CA GLU A 197 23.35 -5.28 -28.38
C GLU A 197 22.80 -5.29 -29.80
N LYS A 198 21.47 -5.30 -29.93
CA LYS A 198 20.77 -5.38 -31.22
C LYS A 198 20.37 -4.02 -31.79
N ARG A 199 20.74 -2.90 -31.16
CA ARG A 199 20.38 -1.53 -31.57
C ARG A 199 18.86 -1.35 -31.72
N LEU A 200 18.08 -1.94 -30.81
CA LEU A 200 16.63 -1.80 -30.78
C LEU A 200 16.21 -0.63 -29.87
N GLN A 201 15.07 -0.03 -30.20
CA GLN A 201 14.42 0.93 -29.31
C GLN A 201 13.58 0.20 -28.26
N VAL A 202 13.59 0.74 -27.05
CA VAL A 202 12.74 0.28 -25.95
C VAL A 202 11.61 1.26 -25.76
N GLN A 203 10.38 0.75 -25.75
CA GLN A 203 9.22 1.55 -25.37
C GLN A 203 9.11 1.58 -23.85
N VAL A 204 9.13 2.78 -23.28
CA VAL A 204 8.97 3.02 -21.85
C VAL A 204 7.69 3.80 -21.63
N GLU A 205 6.84 3.23 -20.78
CA GLU A 205 5.67 3.90 -20.25
C GLU A 205 6.01 4.51 -18.89
N TYR A 206 5.67 5.79 -18.70
CA TYR A 206 6.03 6.55 -17.50
C TYR A 206 4.97 7.62 -17.17
N LEU A 207 4.99 8.09 -15.93
CA LEU A 207 4.14 9.19 -15.49
C LEU A 207 4.86 10.54 -15.59
N SER A 208 4.18 11.55 -16.12
CA SER A 208 4.65 12.93 -16.13
C SER A 208 3.91 13.77 -15.07
N GLN A 209 4.66 14.54 -14.28
CA GLN A 209 4.09 15.48 -13.30
C GLN A 209 3.38 16.67 -13.97
N SER A 210 3.71 16.98 -15.23
CA SER A 210 3.06 18.04 -16.00
C SER A 210 1.82 17.49 -16.70
N VAL A 211 0.69 17.50 -16.00
CA VAL A 211 -0.62 17.22 -16.58
C VAL A 211 -1.36 18.55 -16.74
N THR A 212 -1.30 19.15 -17.93
CA THR A 212 -2.13 20.31 -18.29
C THR A 212 -3.40 19.83 -18.96
N GLY A 213 -4.56 20.26 -18.48
CA GLY A 213 -5.83 20.18 -19.22
C GLY A 213 -6.34 18.77 -19.52
N GLY A 214 -6.61 17.95 -18.49
CA GLY A 214 -7.39 16.71 -18.63
C GLY A 214 -6.73 15.55 -19.39
N GLU A 215 -5.48 15.71 -19.84
CA GLU A 215 -4.72 14.62 -20.46
C GLU A 215 -4.33 13.52 -19.46
N SER A 216 -4.09 12.30 -19.96
CA SER A 216 -3.56 11.22 -19.14
C SER A 216 -2.14 11.55 -18.65
N ALA A 217 -1.88 11.28 -17.36
CA ALA A 217 -0.54 11.37 -16.78
C ALA A 217 0.43 10.33 -17.36
N GLN A 218 -0.12 9.27 -17.96
CA GLN A 218 0.60 8.17 -18.60
C GLN A 218 1.12 8.63 -19.97
N ARG A 219 2.44 8.53 -20.14
CA ARG A 219 3.16 8.87 -21.36
C ARG A 219 3.93 7.65 -21.83
N VAL A 220 4.09 7.55 -23.15
CA VAL A 220 4.90 6.52 -23.78
C VAL A 220 6.05 7.22 -24.51
N ARG A 221 7.28 6.74 -24.32
CA ARG A 221 8.46 7.17 -25.08
C ARG A 221 9.23 5.98 -25.60
N ASN A 222 9.65 6.06 -26.84
CA ASN A 222 10.68 5.17 -27.36
C ASN A 222 12.04 5.76 -27.01
N ILE A 223 12.90 4.96 -26.41
CA ILE A 223 14.25 5.35 -26.01
C ILE A 223 15.28 4.45 -26.68
N ASP A 224 16.40 5.02 -27.06
CA ASP A 224 17.59 4.25 -27.44
C ASP A 224 18.39 3.93 -26.17
N VAL A 225 18.86 2.69 -26.06
CA VAL A 225 19.73 2.26 -24.96
C VAL A 225 21.17 2.43 -25.40
N TYR A 226 21.89 3.36 -24.75
CA TYR A 226 23.31 3.63 -25.06
C TYR A 226 24.28 2.89 -24.14
N HIS A 227 23.84 2.51 -22.93
CA HIS A 227 24.65 1.79 -21.95
C HIS A 227 23.74 1.11 -20.90
N VAL A 228 24.08 -0.11 -20.48
CA VAL A 228 23.42 -0.82 -19.36
C VAL A 228 24.46 -1.06 -18.26
N ARG A 229 24.21 -0.55 -17.05
CA ARG A 229 25.04 -0.84 -15.86
C ARG A 229 24.35 -1.89 -15.00
N GLU A 230 25.09 -2.53 -14.09
CA GLU A 230 24.44 -3.32 -13.04
C GLU A 230 23.40 -2.46 -12.29
N PRO A 231 22.22 -3.02 -11.98
CA PRO A 231 21.12 -2.26 -11.41
C PRO A 231 21.50 -1.67 -10.04
N TYR A 232 21.70 -0.35 -10.00
CA TYR A 232 21.68 0.46 -8.79
C TYR A 232 20.26 0.98 -8.61
N PHE A 233 19.44 0.24 -7.86
CA PHE A 233 18.16 0.75 -7.37
C PHE A 233 18.17 0.59 -5.84
N GLU A 234 18.35 1.71 -5.12
CA GLU A 234 17.98 1.83 -3.71
C GLU A 234 16.45 1.78 -3.54
#